data_AF-A0A3M8G3S6-F1
#
_entry.id   AF-A0A3M8G3S6-F1
#
_cell.length_a   1.000
_cell.length_b   1.000
_cell.length_c   1.000
_cell.angle_alpha   90.00
_cell.angle_beta   90.00
_cell.angle_gamma   90.00
#
_symmetry.space_group_name_H-M   'P 1'
#
loop_
_entity.id
_entity.type
_entity.pdbx_description
1 polymer ?
#
loop_
_entity_poly.entity_id
_entity_poly.type
_entity_poly.pdbx_seq_one_letter_code
_entity_poly.pdbx_strand_id
1 'polypeptide(L)'
;MNALIGTYEVKADAKGRLMLPTVLKKQLAPVMQNGFVLKRAVFQPCLELYPMPEWEKLMQKVNKLNRFNKKNDAFIRRFTAGVKVVEVDSTGRLLIPKNLLSFSGITKETVLASAVNIVEIWDKDKYEKAIDDAALDFADLAEEVMGQDDGSNELS
;
A
#
# COMPACT_ATOMS: atom_id res chain seq x y z
N MET A 1 3.57 -2.93 15.44
CA MET A 1 2.38 -2.21 14.94
C MET A 1 1.31 -3.24 14.68
N ASN A 2 0.09 -2.99 15.09
CA ASN A 2 -1.03 -3.89 14.81
C ASN A 2 -1.44 -3.73 13.33
N ALA A 3 -2.18 -4.70 12.80
CA ALA A 3 -2.81 -4.54 11.50
C ALA A 3 -3.74 -3.32 11.50
N LEU A 4 -3.69 -2.56 10.41
CA LEU A 4 -4.59 -1.46 10.11
C LEU A 4 -5.93 -2.02 9.66
N ILE A 5 -7.01 -1.38 10.09
CA ILE A 5 -8.37 -1.83 9.82
C ILE A 5 -9.20 -0.69 9.22
N GLY A 6 -9.92 -1.05 8.16
CA GLY A 6 -10.99 -0.26 7.56
C GLY A 6 -10.70 0.21 6.13
N THR A 7 -11.79 0.52 5.44
CA THR A 7 -11.84 1.12 4.10
C THR A 7 -12.61 2.43 4.20
N TYR A 8 -12.07 3.50 3.62
CA TYR A 8 -12.61 4.85 3.79
C TYR A 8 -12.65 5.60 2.47
N GLU A 9 -13.80 6.16 2.14
CA GLU A 9 -13.92 7.10 1.02
C GLU A 9 -13.53 8.51 1.45
N VAL A 10 -12.64 9.13 0.68
CA VAL A 10 -12.18 10.51 0.88
C VAL A 10 -12.16 11.23 -0.47
N LYS A 11 -11.97 12.56 -0.43
CA LYS A 11 -11.76 13.36 -1.64
C LYS A 11 -10.34 13.88 -1.67
N ALA A 12 -9.67 13.69 -2.80
CA ALA A 12 -8.44 14.40 -3.12
C ALA A 12 -8.80 15.79 -3.70
N ASP A 13 -8.08 16.82 -3.27
CA ASP A 13 -8.21 18.14 -3.89
C ASP A 13 -7.44 18.21 -5.22
N ALA A 14 -7.59 19.32 -5.94
CA ALA A 14 -6.94 19.54 -7.24
C ALA A 14 -5.39 19.49 -7.19
N LYS A 15 -4.79 19.54 -6.00
CA LYS A 15 -3.34 19.43 -5.80
C LYS A 15 -2.92 18.03 -5.35
N GLY A 16 -3.85 17.08 -5.24
CA GLY A 16 -3.59 15.73 -4.75
C GLY A 16 -3.47 15.64 -3.24
N ARG A 17 -4.00 16.61 -2.48
CA ARG A 17 -4.04 16.54 -1.01
C ARG A 17 -5.29 15.80 -0.58
N LEU A 18 -5.12 14.84 0.31
CA LEU A 18 -6.20 14.06 0.93
C LEU A 18 -6.12 14.13 2.45
N MET A 19 -7.26 14.04 3.10
CA MET A 19 -7.35 14.01 4.56
C MET A 19 -7.36 12.57 5.06
N LEU A 20 -6.51 12.25 6.03
CA LEU A 20 -6.58 10.94 6.68
C LEU A 20 -7.82 10.86 7.57
N PRO A 21 -8.66 9.81 7.43
CA PRO A 21 -9.79 9.54 8.30
C PRO A 21 -9.37 9.48 9.76
N THR A 22 -10.19 10.01 10.66
CA THR A 22 -9.88 10.10 12.09
C THR A 22 -9.52 8.74 12.70
N VAL A 23 -10.20 7.67 12.30
CA VAL A 23 -9.94 6.31 12.79
C VAL A 23 -8.57 5.81 12.32
N LEU A 24 -8.25 5.97 11.04
CA LEU A 24 -6.95 5.60 10.49
C LEU A 24 -5.81 6.43 11.10
N LYS A 25 -6.05 7.73 11.31
CA LYS A 25 -5.09 8.64 11.97
C LYS A 25 -4.75 8.19 13.39
N LYS A 26 -5.74 7.71 14.17
CA LYS A 26 -5.52 7.14 15.51
C LYS A 26 -4.67 5.87 15.45
N GLN A 27 -4.94 4.99 14.50
CA GLN A 27 -4.16 3.75 14.31
C GLN A 27 -2.70 4.05 13.92
N LEU A 28 -2.47 5.09 13.11
CA LEU A 28 -1.15 5.52 12.66
C LEU A 28 -0.41 6.45 13.63
N ALA A 29 -1.08 6.95 14.68
CA ALA A 29 -0.51 7.91 15.62
C ALA A 29 0.85 7.46 16.22
N PRO A 30 1.08 6.18 16.58
CA PRO A 30 2.36 5.73 17.14
C PRO A 30 3.57 5.87 16.20
N VAL A 31 3.35 6.04 14.90
CA VAL A 31 4.39 6.10 13.86
C VAL A 31 4.32 7.35 12.99
N MET A 32 3.40 8.26 13.28
CA MET A 32 3.16 9.46 12.49
C MET A 32 4.42 10.33 12.34
N GLN A 33 5.21 10.43 13.42
CA GLN A 33 6.45 11.21 13.48
C GLN A 33 7.61 10.61 12.66
N ASN A 34 7.54 9.33 12.32
CA ASN A 34 8.57 8.66 11.52
C ASN A 34 8.40 8.95 10.03
N GLY A 35 7.29 9.57 9.64
CA GLY A 35 6.90 9.76 8.26
C GLY A 35 6.46 8.47 7.57
N PHE A 36 6.18 8.60 6.28
CA PHE A 36 5.66 7.54 5.45
C PHE A 36 6.40 7.45 4.13
N VAL A 37 6.26 6.32 3.46
CA VAL A 37 6.75 6.12 2.11
C VAL A 37 5.57 5.81 1.21
N LEU A 38 5.42 6.59 0.15
CA LEU A 38 4.41 6.40 -0.88
C LEU A 38 5.07 5.81 -2.13
N LYS A 39 4.51 4.71 -2.63
CA LYS A 39 5.00 4.06 -3.86
C LYS A 39 3.86 3.59 -4.75
N ARG A 40 4.22 3.15 -5.95
CA ARG A 40 3.30 2.48 -6.87
C ARG A 40 3.07 1.04 -6.40
N ALA A 41 1.83 0.56 -6.48
CA ALA A 41 1.56 -0.85 -6.28
C ALA A 41 2.13 -1.70 -7.43
N VAL A 42 2.39 -2.98 -7.14
CA VAL A 42 3.00 -3.89 -8.11
C VAL A 42 1.96 -4.47 -9.05
N PHE A 43 0.83 -4.92 -8.49
CA PHE A 43 -0.19 -5.67 -9.22
C PHE A 43 -1.39 -4.81 -9.62
N GLN A 44 -1.53 -3.64 -9.01
CA GLN A 44 -2.73 -2.82 -9.15
C GLN A 44 -2.39 -1.36 -9.49
N PRO A 45 -3.28 -0.64 -10.18
CA PRO A 45 -3.09 0.76 -10.54
C PRO A 45 -3.37 1.72 -9.36
N CYS A 46 -2.87 1.40 -8.17
CA CYS A 46 -3.03 2.16 -6.93
C CYS A 46 -1.68 2.55 -6.31
N LEU A 47 -1.73 3.36 -5.25
CA LEU A 47 -0.54 3.68 -4.46
C LEU A 47 -0.55 2.91 -3.14
N GLU A 48 0.63 2.64 -2.61
CA GLU A 48 0.79 2.05 -1.30
C GLU A 48 1.52 3.04 -0.39
N LEU A 49 0.89 3.36 0.74
CA LEU A 49 1.42 4.20 1.81
C LEU A 49 1.91 3.31 2.95
N TYR A 50 3.23 3.24 3.07
CA TYR A 50 3.91 2.51 4.14
C TYR A 50 4.20 3.45 5.31
N PRO A 51 3.84 3.09 6.54
CA PRO A 51 4.54 3.60 7.70
C PRO A 51 6.04 3.30 7.58
N MET A 52 6.91 4.25 7.93
CA MET A 52 8.37 4.09 7.77
C MET A 52 8.92 2.76 8.34
N PRO A 53 8.52 2.28 9.54
CA PRO A 53 9.03 1.02 10.07
C PRO A 53 8.67 -0.21 9.21
N GLU A 54 7.52 -0.20 8.54
CA GLU A 54 7.11 -1.28 7.64
C GLU A 54 7.84 -1.21 6.30
N TRP A 55 8.11 0.01 5.81
CA TRP A 55 8.97 0.23 4.65
C TRP A 55 10.39 -0.29 4.86
N GLU A 56 10.99 0.00 6.02
CA GLU A 56 12.33 -0.47 6.37
C GLU A 56 12.43 -2.00 6.38
N LYS A 57 11.46 -2.69 6.97
CA LYS A 57 11.37 -4.16 6.95
C LYS A 57 11.29 -4.71 5.53
N LEU A 58 10.48 -4.09 4.67
CA LEU A 58 10.37 -4.48 3.27
C LEU A 58 11.70 -4.27 2.53
N MET A 59 12.36 -3.13 2.75
CA MET A 59 13.64 -2.82 2.12
C MET A 59 14.78 -3.72 2.58
N GLN A 60 14.76 -4.23 3.82
CA GLN A 60 15.70 -5.26 4.26
C GLN A 60 15.60 -6.53 3.40
N LYS A 61 14.40 -6.93 2.96
CA LYS A 61 14.22 -8.07 2.05
C LYS A 61 14.75 -7.75 0.65
N VAL A 62 14.40 -6.58 0.12
CA VAL A 62 14.85 -6.13 -1.22
C VAL A 62 16.38 -6.01 -1.29
N ASN A 63 17.02 -5.51 -0.22
CA ASN A 63 18.47 -5.34 -0.15
C ASN A 63 19.25 -6.66 -0.14
N LYS A 64 18.60 -7.80 0.15
CA LYS A 64 19.24 -9.13 0.09
C LYS A 64 19.32 -9.69 -1.33
N LEU A 65 18.66 -9.06 -2.31
CA LEU A 65 18.67 -9.53 -3.69
C LEU A 65 20.04 -9.29 -4.35
N ASN A 66 20.55 -10.32 -5.03
CA ASN A 66 21.80 -10.22 -5.78
C ASN A 66 21.65 -9.27 -6.98
N ARG A 67 22.31 -8.11 -6.93
CA ARG A 67 22.26 -7.07 -7.98
C ARG A 67 22.95 -7.45 -9.30
N PHE A 68 23.81 -8.47 -9.29
CA PHE A 68 24.43 -9.00 -10.52
C PHE A 68 23.48 -9.93 -11.30
N ASN A 69 22.38 -10.35 -10.69
CA ASN A 69 21.31 -11.03 -11.42
C ASN A 69 20.44 -9.98 -12.14
N LYS A 70 20.39 -10.06 -13.47
CA LYS A 70 19.65 -9.11 -14.32
C LYS A 70 18.15 -8.99 -13.95
N LYS A 71 17.50 -10.07 -13.55
CA LYS A 71 16.08 -10.05 -13.13
C LYS A 71 15.92 -9.28 -11.82
N ASN A 72 16.82 -9.50 -10.87
CA ASN A 72 16.81 -8.80 -9.58
C ASN A 72 17.08 -7.30 -9.74
N ASP A 73 18.06 -6.90 -10.55
CA ASP A 73 18.33 -5.47 -10.80
C ASP A 73 17.13 -4.77 -11.45
N ALA A 74 16.52 -5.41 -12.45
CA ALA A 74 15.31 -4.90 -13.09
C ALA A 74 14.14 -4.78 -12.10
N PHE A 75 13.95 -5.79 -11.24
CA PHE A 75 12.93 -5.77 -10.19
C PHE A 75 13.17 -4.61 -9.21
N ILE A 76 14.37 -4.50 -8.62
CA ILE A 76 14.71 -3.42 -7.67
C ILE A 76 14.44 -2.06 -8.31
N ARG A 77 14.90 -1.85 -9.55
CA ARG A 77 14.69 -0.60 -10.28
C ARG A 77 13.21 -0.28 -10.46
N ARG A 78 12.40 -1.27 -10.86
CA ARG A 78 10.96 -1.07 -11.06
C ARG A 78 10.20 -0.89 -9.75
N PHE A 79 10.59 -1.61 -8.71
CA PHE A 79 9.98 -1.60 -7.38
C PHE A 79 10.22 -0.27 -6.64
N THR A 80 11.42 0.30 -6.82
CA THR A 80 11.81 1.58 -6.22
C THR A 80 11.49 2.79 -7.10
N ALA A 81 10.94 2.57 -8.30
CA ALA A 81 10.63 3.64 -9.24
C ALA A 81 9.54 4.57 -8.69
N GLY A 82 9.88 5.85 -8.53
CA GLY A 82 8.94 6.89 -8.13
C GLY A 82 8.54 6.88 -6.66
N VAL A 83 9.20 6.06 -5.82
CA VAL A 83 9.04 6.06 -4.36
C VAL A 83 9.33 7.45 -3.80
N LYS A 84 8.52 7.90 -2.84
CA LYS A 84 8.65 9.20 -2.18
C LYS A 84 8.42 9.09 -0.69
N VAL A 85 9.30 9.70 0.10
CA VAL A 85 9.01 9.98 1.51
C VAL A 85 7.98 11.11 1.56
N VAL A 86 6.96 10.94 2.39
CA VAL A 86 5.86 11.88 2.57
C VAL A 86 5.50 11.99 4.05
N GLU A 87 4.98 13.14 4.44
CA GLU A 87 4.56 13.42 5.80
C GLU A 87 3.08 13.79 5.82
N VAL A 88 2.47 13.60 6.98
CA VAL A 88 1.11 14.06 7.27
C VAL A 88 1.24 15.39 8.00
N ASP A 89 0.64 16.45 7.44
CA ASP A 89 0.71 17.77 8.05
C ASP A 89 -0.05 17.83 9.39
N SER A 90 0.11 18.93 10.14
CA SER A 90 -0.55 19.14 11.44
C SER A 90 -2.08 19.08 11.38
N THR A 91 -2.68 19.24 10.20
CA THR A 91 -4.13 19.13 9.98
C THR A 91 -4.56 17.69 9.61
N GLY A 92 -3.61 16.78 9.46
CA GLY A 92 -3.85 15.39 9.08
C GLY A 92 -3.98 15.17 7.58
N ARG A 93 -3.43 16.06 6.75
CA ARG A 93 -3.45 15.91 5.29
C ARG A 93 -2.16 15.33 4.78
N LEU A 94 -2.29 14.46 3.79
CA LEU A 94 -1.20 13.88 3.01
C LEU A 94 -1.22 14.50 1.61
N LEU A 95 -0.05 14.86 1.07
CA LEU A 95 0.10 15.30 -0.31
C LEU A 95 0.60 14.15 -1.19
N ILE A 96 -0.17 13.77 -2.21
CA ILE A 96 0.28 12.82 -3.23
C ILE A 96 1.17 13.57 -4.26
N PRO A 97 2.43 13.16 -4.46
CA PRO A 97 3.28 13.69 -5.52
C PRO A 97 2.68 13.49 -6.91
N LYS A 98 2.80 14.49 -7.79
CA LYS A 98 2.17 14.51 -9.13
C LYS A 98 2.46 13.26 -9.99
N ASN A 99 3.68 12.72 -9.92
CA ASN A 99 4.09 11.53 -10.66
C ASN A 99 3.41 10.23 -10.18
N LEU A 100 2.96 10.22 -8.91
CA LEU A 100 2.21 9.12 -8.31
C LEU A 100 0.71 9.32 -8.55
N LEU A 101 0.21 10.55 -8.48
CA LEU A 101 -1.16 10.90 -8.86
C LEU A 101 -1.47 10.50 -10.32
N SER A 102 -0.55 10.82 -11.23
CA SER A 102 -0.67 10.45 -12.65
C SER A 102 -0.65 8.94 -12.88
N PHE A 103 0.07 8.19 -12.04
CA PHE A 103 0.14 6.74 -12.13
C PHE A 103 -1.15 6.08 -11.64
N SER A 104 -1.63 6.49 -10.46
CA SER A 104 -2.86 5.93 -9.88
C SER A 104 -4.11 6.38 -10.60
N GLY A 105 -4.05 7.49 -11.34
CA GLY A 105 -5.20 8.07 -12.04
C GLY A 105 -6.23 8.65 -11.09
N ILE A 106 -5.86 8.94 -9.84
CA ILE A 106 -6.74 9.60 -8.87
C ILE A 106 -7.05 11.01 -9.37
N THR A 107 -8.34 11.28 -9.58
CA THR A 107 -8.80 12.61 -10.02
C THR A 107 -9.55 13.37 -8.94
N LYS A 108 -10.41 12.70 -8.16
CA LYS A 108 -11.22 13.34 -7.12
C LYS A 108 -11.67 12.38 -6.03
N GLU A 109 -12.43 11.34 -6.38
CA GLU A 109 -12.95 10.37 -5.42
C GLU A 109 -11.89 9.30 -5.16
N THR A 110 -11.62 9.06 -3.89
CA THR A 110 -10.45 8.27 -3.47
C THR A 110 -10.86 7.30 -2.39
N VAL A 111 -10.35 6.08 -2.47
CA VAL A 111 -10.52 5.07 -1.43
C VAL A 111 -9.18 4.87 -0.73
N LEU A 112 -9.20 4.92 0.61
CA LEU A 112 -8.12 4.50 1.48
C LEU A 112 -8.49 3.13 2.06
N ALA A 113 -7.85 2.08 1.56
CA ALA A 113 -8.09 0.71 2.01
C ALA A 113 -6.91 0.23 2.85
N SER A 114 -7.17 -0.26 4.06
CA SER A 114 -6.13 -0.87 4.88
C SER A 114 -5.80 -2.26 4.34
N ALA A 115 -4.53 -2.53 4.05
CA ALA A 115 -4.04 -3.83 3.58
C ALA A 115 -2.97 -4.33 4.55
N VAL A 116 -3.41 -5.06 5.58
CA VAL A 116 -2.58 -5.54 6.69
C VAL A 116 -1.88 -4.39 7.41
N ASN A 117 -0.64 -4.08 7.09
CA ASN A 117 0.22 -3.10 7.78
C ASN A 117 0.45 -1.82 6.96
N ILE A 118 -0.20 -1.70 5.80
CA ILE A 118 -0.12 -0.52 4.93
C ILE A 118 -1.51 0.00 4.57
N VAL A 119 -1.53 1.17 3.93
CA VAL A 119 -2.75 1.75 3.35
C VAL A 119 -2.58 1.83 1.86
N GLU A 120 -3.49 1.23 1.12
CA GLU A 120 -3.60 1.47 -0.32
C GLU A 120 -4.46 2.71 -0.59
N ILE A 121 -4.06 3.48 -1.59
CA ILE A 121 -4.72 4.71 -2.01
C ILE A 121 -5.13 4.56 -3.47
N TRP A 122 -6.44 4.61 -3.69
CA TRP A 122 -7.06 4.25 -4.95
C TRP A 122 -7.89 5.40 -5.52
N ASP A 123 -8.00 5.43 -6.84
CA ASP A 123 -9.16 6.04 -7.48
C ASP A 123 -10.38 5.14 -7.24
N LYS A 124 -11.54 5.73 -6.93
CA LYS A 124 -12.72 4.97 -6.46
C LYS A 124 -13.18 3.91 -7.46
N ASP A 125 -13.36 4.29 -8.72
CA ASP A 125 -13.85 3.37 -9.76
C ASP A 125 -12.88 2.20 -9.98
N LYS A 126 -11.57 2.47 -9.87
CA LYS A 126 -10.54 1.42 -9.98
C LYS A 126 -10.53 0.48 -8.78
N TYR A 127 -10.84 0.98 -7.60
CA TYR A 127 -10.96 0.15 -6.40
C TYR A 127 -12.15 -0.81 -6.54
N GLU A 128 -13.33 -0.29 -6.86
CA GLU A 128 -14.55 -1.09 -7.04
C GLU A 128 -14.34 -2.17 -8.10
N LYS A 129 -13.79 -1.78 -9.26
CA LYS A 129 -13.43 -2.74 -10.30
C LYS A 129 -12.46 -3.83 -9.82
N ALA A 130 -11.42 -3.47 -9.08
CA ALA A 130 -10.43 -4.45 -8.61
C ALA A 130 -11.03 -5.45 -7.60
N ILE A 131 -11.98 -5.01 -6.77
CA ILE A 131 -12.69 -5.88 -5.84
C ILE A 131 -13.65 -6.81 -6.59
N ASP A 132 -14.40 -6.28 -7.58
CA ASP A 132 -15.32 -7.07 -8.39
C ASP A 132 -14.58 -8.12 -9.24
N ASP A 133 -13.47 -7.73 -9.88
CA ASP A 133 -12.62 -8.63 -10.68
C ASP A 133 -12.06 -9.77 -9.79
N ALA A 134 -11.74 -9.49 -8.52
CA ALA A 134 -11.24 -10.49 -7.58
C ALA A 134 -12.34 -11.41 -7.01
N ALA A 135 -13.60 -10.94 -6.97
CA ALA A 135 -14.70 -11.69 -6.36
C ALA A 135 -15.04 -12.99 -7.12
N LEU A 136 -14.74 -13.05 -8.41
CA LEU A 136 -15.04 -14.21 -9.27
C LEU A 136 -14.33 -15.49 -8.82
N ASP A 137 -13.11 -15.36 -8.29
CA ASP A 137 -12.25 -16.50 -7.92
C ASP A 137 -11.84 -16.46 -6.42
N PHE A 138 -12.45 -15.60 -5.61
CA PHE A 138 -11.97 -15.35 -4.24
C PHE A 138 -12.10 -16.58 -3.33
N ALA A 139 -13.16 -17.37 -3.48
CA ALA A 139 -13.35 -18.57 -2.65
C ALA A 139 -12.24 -19.60 -2.87
N ASP A 140 -11.93 -19.90 -4.13
CA ASP A 140 -10.87 -20.84 -4.51
C ASP A 140 -9.49 -20.31 -4.08
N LEU A 141 -9.24 -19.02 -4.28
CA LEU A 141 -8.01 -18.38 -3.83
C LEU A 141 -7.87 -18.41 -2.30
N ALA A 142 -8.97 -18.21 -1.57
CA ALA A 142 -8.98 -18.28 -0.11
C ALA A 142 -8.66 -19.70 0.37
N GLU A 143 -9.20 -20.73 -0.29
CA GLU A 143 -8.86 -22.12 0.01
C GLU A 143 -7.38 -22.43 -0.30
N GLU A 144 -6.86 -21.99 -1.44
CA GLU A 144 -5.45 -22.23 -1.82
C GLU A 144 -4.47 -21.59 -0.81
N VAL A 145 -4.77 -20.38 -0.36
CA VAL A 145 -3.88 -19.58 0.48
C VAL A 145 -4.04 -19.88 1.97
N MET A 146 -5.27 -20.06 2.44
CA MET A 146 -5.59 -20.21 3.88
C MET A 146 -6.01 -21.63 4.27
N GLY A 147 -6.39 -22.47 3.30
CA GLY A 147 -6.87 -23.84 3.52
C GLY A 147 -5.77 -24.89 3.55
N GLN A 148 -4.51 -24.53 3.28
CA GLN A 148 -3.37 -25.40 3.58
C GLN A 148 -3.16 -25.41 5.09
N ASP A 149 -3.66 -26.45 5.77
CA ASP A 149 -3.33 -26.73 7.16
C ASP A 149 -1.80 -26.84 7.29
N ASP A 150 -1.20 -26.02 8.18
CA ASP A 150 0.21 -26.08 8.61
C ASP A 150 0.49 -27.36 9.43
N GLY A 151 0.10 -28.53 8.91
CA GLY A 151 0.16 -29.84 9.56
C GLY A 151 1.39 -30.68 9.24
N SER A 152 2.43 -30.13 8.60
CA SER A 152 3.65 -30.89 8.31
C SER A 152 4.91 -30.03 8.41
N ASN A 153 5.31 -29.67 9.63
CA ASN A 153 6.74 -29.53 9.97
C ASN A 153 7.01 -29.49 11.49
N GLU A 154 6.30 -30.30 12.28
CA GLU A 154 6.90 -30.89 13.48
C GLU A 154 7.27 -32.34 13.14
N LEU A 155 8.58 -32.63 13.15
CA LEU A 155 9.27 -33.92 12.94
C LEU A 155 10.02 -34.07 11.60
N SER A 156 11.20 -33.45 11.51
CA SER A 156 12.47 -34.16 11.19
C SER A 156 13.68 -33.31 11.57
#